data_AF-A0A9D8DGV1-F1
#
_entry.id   AF-A0A9D8DGV1-F1
#
_cell.length_a   1.000
_cell.length_b   1.000
_cell.length_c   1.000
_cell.angle_alpha   90.00
_cell.angle_beta   90.00
_cell.angle_gamma   90.00
#
_symmetry.space_group_name_H-M   'P 1'
#
loop_
_entity.id
_entity.type
_entity.pdbx_description
1 polymer ?
#
loop_
_entity_poly.entity_id
_entity_poly.type
_entity_poly.pdbx_seq_one_letter_code
_entity_poly.pdbx_strand_id
1 'polypeptide(L)' 'MQLTIPEECWRPALSRSLAPKITALHRDLDEYLGYCNHDRAHTGRLATGRVPADVVFGARKMGSVG' A
#
# COMPACT_ATOMS: atom_id res chain seq x y z
N MET A 1 -17.32 1.58 34.69
CA MET A 1 -17.01 0.13 34.65
C MET A 1 -15.53 -0.01 34.96
N GLN A 2 -15.18 -0.76 36.00
CA GLN A 2 -13.77 -1.04 36.33
C GLN A 2 -13.34 -2.30 35.58
N LEU A 3 -12.18 -2.25 34.94
CA LEU A 3 -11.62 -3.39 34.20
C LEU A 3 -10.83 -4.29 35.16
N THR A 4 -10.60 -5.54 34.77
CA THR A 4 -9.72 -6.42 35.56
C THR A 4 -8.27 -5.96 35.45
N ILE A 5 -7.44 -6.21 36.49
CA ILE A 5 -6.01 -5.86 36.49
C ILE A 5 -5.29 -6.33 35.22
N PRO A 6 -5.53 -7.56 34.70
CA PRO A 6 -4.96 -7.95 33.43
C PRO A 6 -5.39 -7.02 32.29
N GLU A 7 -6.68 -6.72 32.14
CA GLU A 7 -7.19 -5.88 31.06
C GLU A 7 -6.64 -4.45 31.07
N GLU A 8 -6.40 -3.88 32.25
CA GLU A 8 -5.74 -2.59 32.39
C GLU A 8 -4.27 -2.63 31.99
N CYS A 9 -3.57 -3.73 32.30
CA CYS A 9 -2.14 -3.86 32.05
C CYS A 9 -1.79 -4.31 30.62
N TRP A 10 -2.50 -5.31 30.06
CA TRP A 10 -2.10 -5.93 28.79
C TRP A 10 -2.52 -5.10 27.58
N ARG A 11 -3.67 -4.43 27.62
CA ARG A 11 -4.18 -3.65 26.48
C ARG A 11 -3.23 -2.51 26.08
N PRO A 12 -2.79 -1.61 26.99
CA PRO A 12 -1.89 -0.52 26.62
C PRO A 12 -0.51 -1.00 26.18
N ALA A 13 0.02 -2.05 26.84
CA ALA A 13 1.31 -2.64 26.49
C ALA A 13 1.26 -3.29 25.09
N LEU A 14 0.19 -4.02 24.79
CA LEU A 14 -0.03 -4.61 23.48
C LEU A 14 -0.20 -3.53 22.40
N SER A 15 -1.03 -2.51 22.65
CA SER A 15 -1.23 -1.40 21.71
C SER A 15 0.08 -0.67 21.38
N ARG A 16 0.93 -0.39 22.39
CA ARG A 16 2.25 0.22 22.16
C ARG A 16 3.18 -0.65 21.34
N SER A 17 3.12 -1.97 21.49
CA SER A 17 3.97 -2.89 20.73
C SER A 17 3.47 -3.12 19.31
N LEU A 18 2.15 -3.23 19.12
CA LEU A 18 1.53 -3.69 17.88
C LEU A 18 1.17 -2.54 16.93
N ALA A 19 0.60 -1.43 17.45
CA ALA A 19 0.14 -0.34 16.59
C ALA A 19 1.27 0.25 15.73
N PRO A 20 2.48 0.53 16.25
CA PRO A 20 3.57 1.05 15.42
C PRO A 20 4.00 0.07 14.32
N LYS A 21 3.98 -1.25 14.58
CA LYS A 21 4.36 -2.28 13.62
C LYS A 21 3.36 -2.39 12.48
N ILE A 22 2.06 -2.35 12.79
CA ILE A 22 1.01 -2.35 11.78
C ILE A 22 1.09 -1.07 10.93
N THR A 23 1.24 0.09 11.57
CA THR A 23 1.38 1.37 10.86
C THR A 23 2.61 1.39 9.95
N ALA A 24 3.75 0.86 10.41
CA ALA A 24 4.96 0.74 9.59
C ALA A 24 4.72 -0.19 8.39
N LEU A 25 4.12 -1.37 8.61
CA LEU A 25 3.83 -2.31 7.53
C LEU A 25 2.89 -1.72 6.46
N HIS A 26 1.88 -0.95 6.87
CA HIS A 26 1.00 -0.26 5.92
C HIS A 26 1.78 0.75 5.09
N ARG A 27 2.65 1.55 5.72
CA ARG A 27 3.49 2.52 5.01
C ARG A 27 4.43 1.83 4.02
N ASP A 28 5.10 0.77 4.45
CA ASP A 28 6.03 0.00 3.61
C ASP A 28 5.29 -0.62 2.41
N LEU A 29 4.06 -1.10 2.62
CA LEU A 29 3.22 -1.63 1.55
C LEU A 29 2.79 -0.54 0.56
N ASP A 30 2.36 0.62 1.04
CA ASP A 30 1.99 1.75 0.18
C ASP A 30 3.18 2.20 -0.68
N GLU A 31 4.36 2.31 -0.09
CA GLU A 31 5.60 2.63 -0.81
C GLU A 31 5.94 1.56 -1.85
N TYR A 32 5.85 0.28 -1.48
CA TYR A 32 6.15 -0.83 -2.39
C TYR A 32 5.17 -0.91 -3.56
N LEU A 33 3.88 -0.63 -3.31
CA LEU A 33 2.87 -0.51 -4.36
C LEU A 33 3.15 0.68 -5.28
N GLY A 34 3.58 1.82 -4.72
CA GLY A 34 4.05 2.97 -5.48
C GLY A 34 5.16 2.58 -6.46
N TYR A 35 6.23 1.98 -5.92
CA TYR A 35 7.38 1.49 -6.69
C TYR A 35 6.97 0.50 -7.79
N CYS A 36 6.19 -0.52 -7.44
CA CYS A 36 5.75 -1.54 -8.40
C CYS A 36 4.93 -0.97 -9.56
N ASN A 37 4.14 0.07 -9.30
CA ASN A 37 3.22 0.66 -10.26
C ASN A 37 3.84 1.77 -11.12
N HIS A 38 4.83 2.51 -10.60
CA HIS A 38 5.31 3.73 -11.25
C HIS A 38 6.79 3.73 -11.59
N ASP A 39 7.61 2.98 -10.86
CA ASP A 39 9.07 3.05 -11.02
C ASP A 39 9.64 1.78 -11.62
N ARG A 40 9.01 0.63 -11.36
CA ARG A 40 9.47 -0.66 -11.85
C ARG A 40 9.00 -0.92 -13.27
N ALA A 41 9.93 -0.98 -14.21
CA ALA A 41 9.69 -1.49 -15.56
C ALA A 41 9.28 -2.97 -15.54
N HIS A 42 8.20 -3.33 -16.23
CA HIS A 42 7.77 -4.73 -16.37
C HIS A 42 8.21 -5.27 -17.73
N THR A 43 9.02 -6.32 -17.71
CA THR A 43 9.64 -6.91 -18.92
C THR A 43 8.77 -7.99 -19.58
N GLY A 44 7.55 -8.20 -19.10
CA GLY A 44 6.60 -9.12 -19.71
C GLY A 44 6.20 -8.68 -21.12
N ARG A 45 5.82 -9.65 -21.96
CA ARG A 45 5.47 -9.44 -23.39
C ARG A 45 4.50 -8.28 -23.63
N LEU A 46 3.53 -8.07 -22.74
CA LEU A 46 2.50 -7.05 -22.87
C LEU A 46 2.97 -5.66 -22.41
N ALA A 47 3.84 -5.60 -21.40
CA ALA A 47 4.31 -4.36 -20.81
C ALA A 47 5.50 -3.76 -21.58
N THR A 48 6.28 -4.58 -22.29
CA THR A 48 7.37 -4.12 -23.20
C THR A 48 8.35 -3.15 -22.53
N GLY A 49 8.63 -3.33 -21.24
CA GLY A 49 9.55 -2.48 -20.47
C GLY A 49 8.91 -1.20 -19.91
N ARG A 50 7.61 -0.96 -20.16
CA ARG A 50 6.88 0.15 -19.53
C ARG A 50 6.51 -0.18 -18.09
N VAL A 51 6.24 0.87 -17.32
CA VAL A 51 5.70 0.74 -15.96
C VAL A 51 4.19 0.49 -16.04
N PRO A 52 3.56 -0.18 -15.05
CA PRO A 52 2.15 -0.55 -15.13
C PRO A 52 1.23 0.66 -15.23
N ALA A 53 1.58 1.76 -14.57
CA ALA A 53 0.79 2.99 -14.62
C ALA A 53 0.62 3.52 -16.06
N ASP A 54 1.65 3.43 -16.91
CA ASP A 54 1.57 3.85 -18.32
C ASP A 54 0.63 2.96 -19.14
N VAL A 55 0.52 1.68 -18.77
CA VAL A 55 -0.33 0.71 -19.46
C VAL A 55 -1.78 0.82 -18.99
N VAL A 56 -2.01 0.94 -17.68
CA VAL A 56 -3.33 0.88 -17.04
C VAL A 56 -3.98 2.27 -16.98
N PHE A 57 -3.24 3.29 -16.55
CA PHE A 57 -3.77 4.66 -16.39
C PHE A 57 -3.49 5.55 -17.61
N GLY A 58 -2.44 5.27 -18.38
CA GLY A 58 -2.10 5.94 -19.64
C GLY A 58 -3.02 5.60 -20.82
N ALA A 59 -3.95 4.66 -20.66
CA ALA A 59 -4.95 4.29 -21.67
C ALA A 59 -6.14 5.26 -21.79
N ARG A 60 -5.99 6.53 -21.39
CA ARG A 60 -6.90 7.62 -21.86
C ARG A 60 -6.50 8.04 -23.27
N LYS A 61 -6.65 7.15 -24.25
CA LYS A 61 -6.47 7.49 -25.66
C LYS A 61 -7.82 7.52 -26.37
N MET A 62 -8.31 8.74 -26.60
CA MET A 62 -9.45 9.18 -27.42
C MET A 62 -10.87 8.91 -26.91
N GLY A 63 -11.36 9.78 -26.02
CA GLY A 63 -12.73 10.29 -26.18
C GLY A 63 -12.67 11.44 -27.18
N SER A 64 -13.05 11.18 -28.43
CA SER A 64 -13.19 12.24 -29.43
C SER A 64 -14.23 13.24 -28.95
N VAL A 65 -13.80 14.48 -28.72
CA VAL A 65 -14.69 15.65 -28.69
C VAL A 65 -15.31 15.77 -30.08
N GLY A 66 -16.60 16.13 -30.10
CA GLY A 66 -17.41 16.30 -31.32
C GLY A 66 -17.03 17.50 -32.16
#